data_AF-A0A4P5YU12-F1
#
_entry.id   AF-A0A4P5YU12-F1
#
_cell.length_a   1.000
_cell.length_b   1.000
_cell.length_c   1.000
_cell.angle_alpha   90.00
_cell.angle_beta   90.00
_cell.angle_gamma   90.00
#
_symmetry.space_group_name_H-M   'P 1'
#
loop_
_entity.id
_entity.type
_entity.pdbx_description
1 polymer ?
#
loop_
_entity_poly.entity_id
_entity_poly.type
_entity_poly.pdbx_seq_one_letter_code
_entity_poly.pdbx_strand_id
1 'polypeptide(L)'
;MKLKLLALVLALQAAWVLSTVFLQERGLATGVTILLETRPVDPRDLLRGDYVILNYQISTVPIDRFQPAITNLDGGRDVFVALEKKGEFHVVRRASTTNFSPAADEVVLRGKSRYGWEGPFQSRAQPAAAVRVDYGLERYYVGEGTGNPRGKLTVAVAVPASGRAQIKEVLLDGKPYAAVMRAQLQAPSDPSERERAAAEARARAEAERRAREAAEKARAEAEKKAKAAAEKK
;
A
#
# COMPACT_ATOMS: atom_id res chain seq x y z
N MET A 1 -35.75 -25.26 -28.42
CA MET A 1 -34.40 -24.85 -28.87
C MET A 1 -33.99 -23.47 -28.35
N LYS A 2 -34.90 -22.48 -28.32
CA LYS A 2 -34.63 -21.11 -27.84
C LYS A 2 -34.15 -21.02 -26.37
N LEU A 3 -34.75 -21.78 -25.43
CA LEU A 3 -34.28 -21.82 -24.03
C LEU A 3 -32.86 -22.38 -23.89
N LYS A 4 -32.50 -23.40 -24.68
CA LYS A 4 -31.13 -23.98 -24.64
C LYS A 4 -30.09 -22.97 -25.15
N LEU A 5 -30.44 -22.22 -26.20
CA LEU A 5 -29.61 -21.12 -26.71
C LEU A 5 -29.49 -19.98 -25.68
N LEU A 6 -30.59 -19.60 -25.02
CA LEU A 6 -30.56 -18.57 -23.99
C LEU A 6 -29.74 -18.99 -22.77
N ALA A 7 -29.89 -20.24 -22.31
CA ALA A 7 -29.06 -20.80 -21.24
C ALA A 7 -27.57 -20.86 -21.62
N LEU A 8 -27.25 -21.21 -22.88
CA LEU A 8 -25.88 -21.21 -23.39
C LEU A 8 -25.26 -19.80 -23.35
N VAL A 9 -26.00 -18.79 -23.81
CA VAL A 9 -25.53 -17.39 -23.80
C VAL A 9 -25.29 -16.90 -22.37
N LEU A 10 -26.22 -17.19 -21.45
CA LEU A 10 -26.06 -16.84 -20.03
C LEU A 10 -24.87 -17.56 -19.40
N ALA A 11 -24.67 -18.85 -19.70
CA ALA A 11 -23.54 -19.62 -19.22
C ALA A 11 -22.22 -19.04 -19.76
N LEU A 12 -22.17 -18.66 -21.04
CA LEU A 12 -20.98 -18.04 -21.63
C LEU A 12 -20.66 -16.68 -21.00
N GLN A 13 -21.68 -15.86 -20.74
CA GLN A 13 -21.51 -14.57 -20.07
C GLN A 13 -21.02 -14.75 -18.62
N ALA A 14 -21.60 -15.68 -17.86
CA ALA A 14 -21.16 -15.99 -16.51
C ALA A 14 -19.72 -16.54 -16.50
N ALA A 15 -19.38 -17.44 -17.44
CA ALA A 15 -18.04 -17.99 -17.59
C ALA A 15 -17.01 -16.89 -17.90
N TRP A 16 -17.37 -15.90 -18.73
CA TRP A 16 -16.52 -14.75 -19.00
C TRP A 16 -16.22 -13.95 -17.72
N VAL A 17 -17.24 -13.60 -16.94
CA VAL A 17 -17.07 -12.86 -15.67
C VAL A 17 -16.27 -13.68 -14.65
N LEU A 18 -16.56 -14.96 -14.49
CA LEU A 18 -15.82 -15.83 -13.57
C LEU A 18 -14.35 -15.98 -13.98
N SER A 19 -14.07 -16.04 -15.28
CA SER A 19 -12.70 -16.09 -15.80
C SER A 19 -11.89 -14.84 -15.43
N THR A 20 -12.48 -13.64 -15.54
CA THR A 20 -11.77 -12.40 -15.18
C THR A 20 -11.51 -12.29 -13.69
N VAL A 21 -12.43 -12.76 -12.84
CA VAL A 21 -12.23 -12.83 -11.38
C VAL A 21 -11.09 -13.80 -11.05
N PHE A 22 -11.13 -15.00 -11.61
CA PHE A 22 -10.13 -16.03 -11.36
C PHE A 22 -8.71 -15.59 -11.75
N LEU A 23 -8.56 -14.90 -12.87
CA LEU A 23 -7.26 -14.35 -13.32
C LEU A 23 -6.72 -13.29 -12.35
N GLN A 24 -7.59 -12.44 -11.79
CA GLN A 24 -7.19 -11.40 -10.83
C GLN A 24 -6.81 -12.00 -9.48
N GLU A 25 -7.64 -12.88 -8.93
CA GLU A 25 -7.38 -13.56 -7.65
C GLU A 25 -6.07 -14.34 -7.66
N ARG A 26 -5.79 -15.06 -8.75
CA ARG A 26 -4.50 -15.75 -8.90
C ARG A 26 -3.31 -14.78 -8.92
N GLY A 27 -3.47 -13.60 -9.53
CA GLY A 27 -2.43 -12.57 -9.53
C GLY A 27 -2.12 -12.07 -8.12
N LEU A 28 -3.15 -11.80 -7.31
CA LEU A 28 -3.02 -11.37 -5.92
C LEU A 28 -2.41 -12.44 -5.01
N ALA A 29 -2.82 -13.69 -5.20
CA ALA A 29 -2.39 -14.82 -4.38
C ALA A 29 -0.95 -15.27 -4.67
N THR A 30 -0.53 -15.25 -5.94
CA THR A 30 0.81 -15.73 -6.36
C THR A 30 1.85 -14.62 -6.49
N GLY A 31 1.41 -13.36 -6.41
CA GLY A 31 2.31 -12.21 -6.57
C GLY A 31 3.28 -12.04 -5.41
N VAL A 32 4.54 -11.71 -5.75
CA VAL A 32 5.56 -11.34 -4.77
C VAL A 32 5.15 -10.01 -4.13
N THR A 33 5.12 -9.96 -2.80
CA THR A 33 4.74 -8.73 -2.09
C THR A 33 5.99 -7.88 -1.85
N ILE A 34 5.98 -6.67 -2.38
CA ILE A 34 7.06 -5.69 -2.27
C ILE A 34 6.57 -4.44 -1.55
N LEU A 35 7.47 -3.76 -0.85
CA LEU A 35 7.18 -2.47 -0.21
C LEU A 35 7.76 -1.33 -1.05
N LEU A 36 6.91 -0.37 -1.39
CA LEU A 36 7.27 0.82 -2.15
C LEU A 36 7.18 2.07 -1.28
N GLU A 37 8.20 2.92 -1.41
CA GLU A 37 8.23 4.23 -0.78
C GLU A 37 7.50 5.26 -1.67
N THR A 38 6.59 6.01 -1.06
CA THR A 38 5.93 7.14 -1.71
C THR A 38 6.61 8.45 -1.32
N ARG A 39 6.58 9.41 -2.22
CA ARG A 39 6.94 10.79 -2.00
C ARG A 39 5.70 11.56 -1.53
N PRO A 40 5.85 12.54 -0.62
CA PRO A 40 4.75 13.40 -0.22
C PRO A 40 4.11 14.07 -1.43
N VAL A 41 2.79 14.01 -1.52
CA VAL A 41 2.00 14.71 -2.55
C VAL A 41 1.01 15.61 -1.82
N ASP A 42 1.00 16.90 -2.17
CA ASP A 42 0.00 17.85 -1.71
C ASP A 42 -1.37 17.47 -2.29
N PRO A 43 -2.38 17.11 -1.47
CA PRO A 43 -3.65 16.61 -1.97
C PRO A 43 -4.44 17.74 -2.63
N ARG A 44 -4.58 17.66 -3.96
CA ARG A 44 -5.46 18.53 -4.74
C ARG A 44 -6.50 17.69 -5.48
N ASP A 45 -7.71 17.64 -4.93
CA ASP A 45 -8.97 17.74 -5.69
C ASP A 45 -10.16 17.66 -4.72
N LEU A 46 -10.95 18.74 -4.57
CA LEU A 46 -12.12 18.79 -3.67
C LEU A 46 -13.41 18.27 -4.33
N LEU A 47 -13.39 17.92 -5.62
CA LEU A 47 -14.61 17.75 -6.44
C LEU A 47 -14.76 16.38 -7.12
N ARG A 48 -13.89 15.39 -6.86
CA ARG A 48 -13.93 14.05 -7.50
C ARG A 48 -14.06 12.88 -6.52
N GLY A 49 -14.45 13.16 -5.28
CA GLY A 49 -14.38 12.21 -4.17
C GLY A 49 -12.98 12.15 -3.55
N ASP A 50 -12.87 11.54 -2.36
CA ASP A 50 -11.61 11.44 -1.66
C ASP A 50 -10.74 10.31 -2.20
N TYR A 51 -9.65 10.67 -2.88
CA TYR A 51 -8.60 9.76 -3.29
C TYR A 51 -7.23 10.33 -2.94
N VAL A 52 -6.28 9.45 -2.63
CA VAL A 52 -4.90 9.81 -2.35
C VAL A 52 -4.08 9.54 -3.60
N ILE A 53 -3.32 10.56 -4.03
CA ILE A 53 -2.35 10.42 -5.11
C ILE A 53 -1.06 9.84 -4.53
N LEU A 54 -0.69 8.64 -4.96
CA LEU A 54 0.52 7.94 -4.54
C LEU A 54 1.62 8.19 -5.58
N ASN A 55 2.60 9.02 -5.23
CA ASN A 55 3.74 9.29 -6.10
C ASN A 55 4.93 8.44 -5.67
N TYR A 56 5.33 7.45 -6.46
CA TYR A 56 6.41 6.55 -6.05
C TYR A 56 7.79 7.09 -6.41
N GLN A 57 8.80 6.75 -5.61
CA GLN A 57 10.18 7.03 -5.97
C GLN A 57 10.57 6.30 -7.27
N ILE A 58 10.08 5.06 -7.44
CA ILE A 58 10.31 4.22 -8.62
C ILE A 58 9.63 4.72 -9.90
N SER A 59 8.74 5.71 -9.83
CA SER A 59 8.10 6.31 -11.01
C SER A 59 9.04 7.22 -11.77
N THR A 60 10.18 7.63 -11.19
CA THR A 60 11.22 8.39 -11.88
C THR A 60 12.39 7.46 -12.18
N VAL A 61 12.45 6.95 -13.41
CA VAL A 61 13.50 6.02 -13.85
C VAL A 61 14.58 6.80 -14.59
N PRO A 62 15.82 6.85 -14.07
CA PRO A 62 16.93 7.50 -14.76
C PRO A 62 17.22 6.84 -16.11
N ILE A 63 17.53 7.64 -17.14
CA ILE A 63 17.66 7.12 -18.52
C ILE A 63 18.86 6.18 -18.69
N ASP A 64 19.91 6.36 -17.88
CA ASP A 64 21.10 5.51 -17.79
C ASP A 64 20.82 4.09 -17.28
N ARG A 65 19.66 3.87 -16.65
CA ARG A 65 19.23 2.54 -16.19
C ARG A 65 18.52 1.73 -17.25
N PHE A 66 18.27 2.29 -18.44
CA PHE A 66 17.62 1.57 -19.53
C PHE A 66 18.58 0.67 -20.30
N GLN A 67 18.15 -0.56 -20.54
CA GLN A 67 18.86 -1.59 -21.29
C GLN A 67 17.92 -2.20 -22.34
N PRO A 68 18.17 -2.04 -23.64
CA PRO A 68 19.25 -1.25 -24.25
C PRO A 68 19.14 0.25 -23.92
N ALA A 69 20.25 0.98 -24.05
CA ALA A 69 20.28 2.41 -23.80
C ALA A 69 19.33 3.16 -24.74
N ILE A 70 18.60 4.13 -24.19
CA ILE A 70 17.67 4.98 -24.93
C ILE A 70 18.04 6.45 -24.71
N THR A 71 17.67 7.31 -25.67
CA THR A 71 17.89 8.76 -25.59
C THR A 71 16.58 9.52 -25.33
N ASN A 72 15.46 8.95 -25.80
CA ASN A 72 14.12 9.45 -25.53
C ASN A 72 13.14 8.26 -25.54
N LEU A 73 12.00 8.42 -24.88
CA LEU A 73 10.90 7.46 -24.91
C LEU A 73 9.57 8.19 -25.07
N ASP A 74 8.86 7.90 -26.16
CA ASP A 74 7.52 8.44 -26.39
C ASP A 74 6.56 8.04 -25.26
N GLY A 75 5.58 8.89 -24.99
CA GLY A 75 4.51 8.60 -24.03
C GLY A 75 3.64 7.40 -24.45
N GLY A 76 3.16 6.65 -23.45
CA GLY A 76 2.25 5.51 -23.63
C GLY A 76 2.93 4.18 -23.98
N ARG A 77 4.27 4.14 -24.09
CA ARG A 77 5.06 2.93 -24.36
C ARG A 77 5.13 2.06 -23.12
N ASP A 78 5.10 0.75 -23.31
CA ASP A 78 5.29 -0.19 -22.20
C ASP A 78 6.75 -0.14 -21.71
N VAL A 79 6.92 -0.08 -20.39
CA VAL A 79 8.22 -0.08 -19.72
C VAL A 79 8.21 -1.17 -18.65
N PHE A 80 9.26 -1.98 -18.66
CA PHE A 80 9.52 -3.04 -17.69
C PHE A 80 10.65 -2.60 -16.78
N VAL A 81 10.41 -2.52 -15.48
CA VAL A 81 11.33 -1.97 -14.49
C VAL A 81 11.66 -3.06 -13.49
N ALA A 82 12.92 -3.49 -13.43
CA ALA A 82 13.40 -4.43 -12.43
C ALA A 82 13.72 -3.67 -11.15
N LEU A 83 13.11 -4.11 -10.06
CA LEU A 83 13.34 -3.59 -8.72
C LEU A 83 14.17 -4.59 -7.92
N GLU A 84 15.14 -4.07 -7.17
CA GLU A 84 15.87 -4.82 -6.16
C GLU A 84 15.44 -4.37 -4.76
N LYS A 85 15.52 -5.27 -3.79
CA LYS A 85 15.27 -4.92 -2.39
C LYS A 85 16.50 -4.22 -1.81
N LYS A 86 16.33 -2.98 -1.33
CA LYS A 86 17.36 -2.20 -0.65
C LYS A 86 16.85 -1.74 0.72
N GLY A 87 17.26 -2.47 1.76
CA GLY A 87 16.72 -2.29 3.10
C GLY A 87 15.28 -2.78 3.18
N GLU A 88 14.36 -1.91 3.58
CA GLU A 88 12.92 -2.22 3.65
C GLU A 88 12.21 -2.04 2.31
N PHE A 89 12.69 -1.12 1.47
CA PHE A 89 12.03 -0.70 0.23
C PHE A 89 12.65 -1.31 -1.02
N HIS A 90 11.89 -1.29 -2.12
CA HIS A 90 12.38 -1.71 -3.44
C HIS A 90 12.75 -0.50 -4.29
N VAL A 91 13.92 -0.55 -4.91
CA VAL A 91 14.47 0.53 -5.73
C VAL A 91 14.75 0.09 -7.15
N VAL A 92 14.77 1.03 -8.09
CA VAL A 92 15.01 0.74 -9.51
C VAL A 92 16.46 0.31 -9.74
N ARG A 93 16.65 -0.89 -10.27
CA ARG A 93 17.96 -1.41 -10.67
C ARG A 93 18.22 -1.20 -12.16
N ARG A 94 17.28 -1.62 -12.99
CA ARG A 94 17.32 -1.53 -14.46
C ARG A 94 15.92 -1.39 -15.04
N ALA A 95 15.82 -0.85 -16.24
CA ALA A 95 14.57 -0.75 -16.99
C ALA A 95 14.77 -1.15 -18.45
N SER A 96 13.69 -1.53 -19.13
CA SER A 96 13.70 -1.81 -20.56
C SER A 96 12.35 -1.50 -21.17
N THR A 97 12.34 -1.21 -22.47
CA THR A 97 11.11 -1.09 -23.27
C THR A 97 10.61 -2.46 -23.75
N THR A 98 11.40 -3.52 -23.55
CA THR A 98 11.07 -4.90 -23.91
C THR A 98 10.94 -5.74 -22.65
N ASN A 99 10.04 -6.73 -22.65
CA ASN A 99 9.87 -7.61 -21.51
C ASN A 99 11.12 -8.47 -21.32
N PHE A 100 11.49 -8.71 -20.06
CA PHE A 100 12.64 -9.54 -19.70
C PHE A 100 12.35 -10.35 -18.44
N SER A 101 13.07 -11.45 -18.26
CA SER A 101 12.95 -12.27 -17.07
C SER A 101 13.62 -11.58 -15.87
N PRO A 102 12.97 -11.52 -14.69
CA PRO A 102 13.62 -11.08 -13.46
C PRO A 102 14.80 -11.99 -13.12
N ALA A 103 15.86 -11.42 -12.53
CA ALA A 103 16.86 -12.22 -11.80
C ALA A 103 16.29 -12.75 -10.47
N ALA A 104 17.01 -13.65 -9.80
CA ALA A 104 16.52 -14.32 -8.58
C ALA A 104 16.15 -13.36 -7.43
N ASP A 105 16.78 -12.18 -7.38
CA ASP A 105 16.59 -11.11 -6.38
C ASP A 105 15.81 -9.90 -6.92
N GLU A 106 15.31 -9.98 -8.15
CA GLU A 106 14.62 -8.88 -8.82
C GLU A 106 13.11 -9.15 -8.94
N VAL A 107 12.34 -8.08 -8.88
CA VAL A 107 10.91 -8.10 -9.22
C VAL A 107 10.68 -7.13 -10.37
N VAL A 108 10.11 -7.60 -11.47
CA VAL A 108 9.83 -6.77 -12.65
C VAL A 108 8.43 -6.21 -12.58
N LEU A 109 8.31 -4.88 -12.58
CA LEU A 109 7.05 -4.16 -12.72
C LEU A 109 6.87 -3.70 -14.16
N ARG A 110 5.66 -3.85 -14.65
CA ARG A 110 5.23 -3.30 -15.94
C ARG A 110 4.48 -2.00 -15.69
N GLY A 111 4.91 -0.94 -16.34
CA GLY A 111 4.25 0.36 -16.37
C GLY A 111 4.20 0.92 -17.78
N LYS A 112 3.74 2.17 -17.89
CA LYS A 112 3.73 2.95 -19.13
C LYS A 112 4.51 4.23 -18.96
N SER A 113 5.28 4.61 -19.98
CA SER A 113 5.88 5.95 -20.01
C SER A 113 4.78 7.00 -19.98
N ARG A 114 4.89 7.96 -19.08
CA ARG A 114 3.97 9.09 -19.00
C ARG A 114 4.25 10.03 -20.17
N TYR A 115 3.20 10.59 -20.76
CA TYR A 115 3.37 11.69 -21.72
C TYR A 115 4.09 12.85 -21.02
N GLY A 116 5.29 13.18 -21.51
CA GLY A 116 5.95 14.42 -21.16
C GLY A 116 5.15 15.58 -21.73
N TRP A 117 4.82 16.57 -20.91
CA TRP A 117 4.44 17.89 -21.44
C TRP A 117 5.73 18.53 -21.93
N GLU A 118 6.10 18.28 -23.19
CA GLU A 118 7.12 19.09 -23.86
C GLU A 118 6.52 20.49 -24.02
N GLY A 119 6.83 21.38 -23.07
CA GLY A 119 6.44 22.77 -23.19
C GLY A 119 7.15 23.39 -24.41
N PRO A 120 6.58 24.43 -25.04
CA PRO A 120 7.13 25.05 -26.26
C PRO A 120 8.55 25.63 -26.11
N PHE A 121 9.13 25.61 -24.91
CA PHE A 121 10.47 26.10 -24.56
C PHE A 121 11.49 24.99 -24.25
N GLN A 122 11.09 23.71 -24.25
CA GLN A 122 12.05 22.61 -24.10
C GLN A 122 12.65 22.29 -25.45
N SER A 123 13.93 22.62 -25.62
CA SER A 123 14.70 22.25 -26.80
C SER A 123 14.72 20.72 -26.89
N ARG A 124 14.16 20.16 -27.96
CA ARG A 124 14.22 18.73 -28.33
C ARG A 124 15.66 18.16 -28.42
N ALA A 125 16.67 19.02 -28.26
CA ALA A 125 18.09 18.73 -28.32
C ALA A 125 18.70 18.22 -27.00
N GLN A 126 18.02 18.32 -25.86
CA GLN A 126 18.52 17.77 -24.59
C GLN A 126 17.85 16.44 -24.27
N PRO A 127 18.62 15.33 -24.12
CA PRO A 127 18.04 14.06 -23.72
C PRO A 127 17.40 14.18 -22.34
N ALA A 128 16.22 13.57 -22.17
CA ALA A 128 15.54 13.54 -20.88
C ALA A 128 16.42 12.78 -19.87
N ALA A 129 16.82 13.43 -18.78
CA ALA A 129 17.66 12.79 -17.74
C ALA A 129 16.95 11.62 -17.05
N ALA A 130 15.61 11.62 -17.04
CA ALA A 130 14.80 10.55 -16.49
C ALA A 130 13.47 10.42 -17.25
N VAL A 131 12.96 9.18 -17.30
CA VAL A 131 11.64 8.83 -17.83
C VAL A 131 10.68 8.68 -16.66
N ARG A 132 9.50 9.29 -16.77
CA ARG A 132 8.42 9.09 -15.80
C ARG A 132 7.57 7.89 -16.22
N VAL A 133 7.38 6.95 -15.31
CA VAL A 133 6.64 5.71 -15.53
C VAL A 133 5.45 5.64 -14.59
N ASP A 134 4.26 5.42 -15.15
CA ASP A 134 3.02 5.20 -14.43
C ASP A 134 2.72 3.68 -14.39
N TYR A 135 2.50 3.13 -13.20
CA TYR A 135 2.30 1.70 -12.95
C TYR A 135 0.82 1.33 -12.77
N GLY A 136 -0.08 2.30 -12.77
CA GLY A 136 -1.49 2.09 -12.44
C GLY A 136 -1.74 1.94 -10.93
N LEU A 137 -0.76 2.31 -10.11
CA LEU A 137 -0.80 2.27 -8.64
C LEU A 137 -0.90 3.67 -8.03
N GLU A 138 -0.95 4.72 -8.86
CA GLU A 138 -0.81 6.11 -8.44
C GLU A 138 -2.08 6.67 -7.77
N ARG A 139 -3.18 5.92 -7.80
CA ARG A 139 -4.47 6.35 -7.24
C ARG A 139 -4.95 5.31 -6.24
N TYR A 140 -5.22 5.77 -5.02
CA TYR A 140 -5.84 4.97 -3.99
C TYR A 140 -7.12 5.65 -3.51
N TYR A 141 -8.25 4.97 -3.65
CA TYR A 141 -9.56 5.49 -3.29
C TYR A 141 -9.81 5.27 -1.81
N VAL A 142 -10.23 6.32 -1.12
CA VAL A 142 -10.42 6.30 0.34
C VAL A 142 -11.85 6.71 0.69
N GLY A 143 -12.22 6.52 1.96
CA GLY A 143 -13.52 6.98 2.46
C GLY A 143 -13.61 8.50 2.49
N GLU A 144 -14.83 9.01 2.46
CA GLU A 144 -15.08 10.46 2.50
C GLU A 144 -14.45 11.12 3.74
N GLY A 145 -13.86 12.30 3.59
CA GLY A 145 -13.17 13.06 4.63
C GLY A 145 -11.77 12.54 4.97
N THR A 146 -11.29 11.48 4.31
CA THR A 146 -9.98 10.87 4.60
C THR A 146 -8.95 11.06 3.50
N GLY A 147 -9.20 11.89 2.48
CA GLY A 147 -8.30 12.12 1.34
C GLY A 147 -7.02 12.92 1.63
N ASN A 148 -6.84 13.43 2.85
CA ASN A 148 -5.70 14.28 3.23
C ASN A 148 -4.92 13.72 4.43
N PRO A 149 -4.18 12.61 4.25
CA PRO A 149 -3.37 12.06 5.31
C PRO A 149 -2.14 12.94 5.59
N ARG A 150 -1.88 13.16 6.87
CA ARG A 150 -0.63 13.77 7.33
C ARG A 150 0.30 12.66 7.80
N GLY A 151 1.42 12.47 7.10
CA GLY A 151 2.43 11.47 7.47
C GLY A 151 3.11 10.85 6.26
N LYS A 152 3.99 9.87 6.52
CA LYS A 152 4.68 9.14 5.47
C LYS A 152 3.81 7.99 4.99
N LEU A 153 3.47 8.01 3.70
CA LEU A 153 2.75 6.92 3.06
C LEU A 153 3.75 5.89 2.51
N THR A 154 3.48 4.63 2.77
CA THR A 154 4.18 3.49 2.19
C THR A 154 3.15 2.51 1.67
N VAL A 155 3.50 1.74 0.63
CA VAL A 155 2.51 0.90 -0.06
C VAL A 155 3.06 -0.50 -0.22
N ALA A 156 2.33 -1.48 0.30
CA ALA A 156 2.57 -2.89 0.04
C ALA A 156 1.86 -3.28 -1.26
N VAL A 157 2.62 -3.80 -2.19
CA VAL A 157 2.19 -4.07 -3.56
C VAL A 157 2.46 -5.53 -3.90
N ALA A 158 1.47 -6.22 -4.47
CA ALA A 158 1.65 -7.55 -5.02
C ALA A 158 2.03 -7.45 -6.49
N VAL A 159 3.11 -8.12 -6.88
CA VAL A 159 3.58 -8.18 -8.26
C VAL A 159 3.49 -9.62 -8.77
N PRO A 160 2.49 -9.95 -9.60
CA PRO A 160 2.40 -11.25 -10.26
C PRO A 160 3.43 -11.37 -11.38
N ALA A 161 3.62 -12.59 -11.90
CA ALA A 161 4.54 -12.87 -13.01
C ALA A 161 4.28 -12.05 -14.29
N SER A 162 3.09 -11.46 -14.45
CA SER A 162 2.76 -10.55 -15.56
C SER A 162 3.39 -9.16 -15.43
N GLY A 163 3.95 -8.83 -14.27
CA GLY A 163 4.49 -7.52 -13.91
C GLY A 163 3.43 -6.46 -13.60
N ARG A 164 2.14 -6.75 -13.78
CA ARG A 164 1.05 -5.81 -13.44
C ARG A 164 0.78 -5.82 -11.95
N ALA A 165 1.43 -4.90 -11.27
CA ALA A 165 1.33 -4.73 -9.84
C ALA A 165 -0.09 -4.33 -9.38
N GLN A 166 -0.45 -4.72 -8.16
CA GLN A 166 -1.70 -4.36 -7.50
C GLN A 166 -1.44 -3.95 -6.05
N ILE A 167 -2.15 -2.91 -5.58
CA ILE A 167 -2.04 -2.45 -4.19
C ILE A 167 -2.69 -3.49 -3.27
N LYS A 168 -1.92 -4.04 -2.33
CA LYS A 168 -2.45 -4.88 -1.25
C LYS A 168 -2.89 -4.02 -0.07
N GLU A 169 -2.03 -3.10 0.35
CA GLU A 169 -2.27 -2.25 1.51
C GLU A 169 -1.50 -0.94 1.40
N VAL A 170 -2.11 0.14 1.88
CA VAL A 170 -1.45 1.42 2.09
C VAL A 170 -1.22 1.59 3.59
N LEU A 171 -0.01 1.97 3.97
CA LEU A 171 0.37 2.23 5.34
C LEU A 171 0.67 3.72 5.54
N LEU A 172 0.13 4.28 6.62
CA LEU A 172 0.45 5.62 7.12
C LEU A 172 1.32 5.45 8.37
N ASP A 173 2.58 5.90 8.28
CA ASP A 173 3.58 5.78 9.34
C ASP A 173 3.71 4.33 9.88
N GLY A 174 3.66 3.36 8.97
CA GLY A 174 3.78 1.92 9.28
C GLY A 174 2.50 1.25 9.80
N LYS A 175 1.37 1.98 9.90
CA LYS A 175 0.07 1.42 10.29
C LYS A 175 -0.88 1.34 9.09
N PRO A 176 -1.78 0.34 9.03
CA PRO A 176 -2.80 0.25 7.98
C PRO A 176 -3.61 1.54 7.87
N TYR A 177 -3.59 2.17 6.69
CA TYR A 177 -4.24 3.44 6.43
C TYR A 177 -5.72 3.43 6.85
N ALA A 178 -6.45 2.39 6.44
CA ALA A 178 -7.86 2.22 6.75
C ALA A 178 -8.13 2.15 8.25
N ALA A 179 -7.24 1.53 9.03
CA ALA A 179 -7.39 1.44 10.48
C ALA A 179 -7.13 2.80 11.16
N VAL A 180 -6.11 3.54 10.71
CA VAL A 180 -5.79 4.86 11.27
C VAL A 180 -6.92 5.86 10.97
N MET A 181 -7.41 5.89 9.73
CA MET A 181 -8.50 6.80 9.35
C MET A 181 -9.82 6.44 10.03
N ARG A 182 -10.14 5.14 10.18
CA ARG A 182 -11.32 4.72 10.93
C ARG A 182 -11.27 5.19 12.39
N ALA A 183 -10.12 5.05 13.04
CA ALA A 183 -9.93 5.54 14.40
C ALA A 183 -10.06 7.08 14.48
N GLN A 184 -9.60 7.79 13.45
CA GLN A 184 -9.68 9.25 13.40
C GLN A 184 -11.11 9.77 13.14
N LEU A 185 -11.90 9.08 12.32
CA LEU A 185 -13.32 9.38 12.09
C LEU A 185 -14.20 9.05 13.31
N GLN A 186 -13.84 8.00 14.06
CA GLN A 186 -14.54 7.62 15.29
C GLN A 186 -14.13 8.46 16.50
N ALA A 187 -13.05 9.22 16.41
CA ALA A 187 -12.63 10.12 17.48
C ALA A 187 -13.63 11.28 17.62
N PRO A 188 -13.99 11.68 18.86
CA PRO A 188 -14.84 12.85 19.08
C PRO A 188 -14.32 14.05 18.30
N SER A 189 -15.18 14.78 17.61
CA SER A 189 -14.76 15.96 16.82
C SER A 189 -14.31 17.12 17.71
N ASP A 190 -14.87 17.22 18.93
CA ASP A 190 -14.56 18.25 19.92
C ASP A 190 -13.23 17.93 20.67
N PRO A 191 -12.24 18.84 20.67
CA PRO A 191 -11.01 18.69 21.44
C PRO A 191 -11.23 18.43 22.94
N SER A 192 -12.28 19.01 23.53
CA SER A 192 -12.58 18.85 24.95
C SER A 192 -13.13 17.45 25.28
N GLU A 193 -13.87 16.84 24.35
CA GLU A 193 -14.33 15.46 24.47
C GLU A 193 -13.17 14.47 24.28
N ARG A 194 -12.20 14.79 23.41
CA ARG A 194 -10.96 14.00 23.26
C ARG A 194 -10.13 13.97 24.54
N GLU A 195 -9.96 15.12 25.20
CA GLU A 195 -9.23 15.19 26.47
C GLU A 195 -9.95 14.42 27.57
N ARG A 196 -11.28 14.52 27.66
CA ARG A 196 -12.08 13.75 28.63
C ARG A 196 -11.97 12.25 28.38
N ALA A 197 -12.14 11.80 27.14
CA ALA A 197 -12.02 10.39 26.78
C ALA A 197 -10.59 9.84 27.02
N ALA A 198 -9.56 10.63 26.72
CA ALA A 198 -8.17 10.27 27.00
C ALA A 198 -7.87 10.20 28.50
N ALA A 199 -8.41 11.13 29.30
CA ALA A 199 -8.29 11.12 30.75
C ALA A 199 -9.00 9.90 31.37
N GLU A 200 -10.21 9.58 30.92
CA GLU A 200 -10.95 8.39 31.36
C GLU A 200 -10.22 7.09 31.00
N ALA A 201 -9.67 6.98 29.79
CA ALA A 201 -8.90 5.81 29.38
C ALA A 201 -7.62 5.63 30.22
N ARG A 202 -6.91 6.73 30.52
CA ARG A 202 -5.76 6.71 31.43
C ARG A 202 -6.16 6.27 32.84
N ALA A 203 -7.26 6.80 33.36
CA ALA A 203 -7.77 6.43 34.68
C ALA A 203 -8.17 4.94 34.75
N ARG A 204 -8.82 4.40 33.71
CA ARG A 204 -9.16 2.98 33.62
C ARG A 204 -7.92 2.09 33.56
N ALA A 205 -6.93 2.44 32.73
CA ALA A 205 -5.68 1.68 32.64
C ALA A 205 -4.90 1.68 33.96
N GLU A 206 -4.88 2.81 34.67
CA GLU A 206 -4.24 2.90 35.99
C GLU A 206 -5.01 2.10 37.05
N ALA A 207 -6.34 2.13 37.03
CA ALA A 207 -7.18 1.33 37.91
C ALA A 207 -6.98 -0.18 37.67
N GLU A 208 -6.93 -0.63 36.41
CA GLU A 208 -6.61 -2.01 36.07
C GLU A 208 -5.21 -2.42 36.52
N ARG A 209 -4.21 -1.53 36.35
CA ARG A 209 -2.84 -1.80 36.82
C ARG A 209 -2.81 -1.97 38.34
N ARG A 210 -3.45 -1.06 39.08
CA ARG A 210 -3.57 -1.14 40.54
C ARG A 210 -4.31 -2.39 40.99
N ALA A 211 -5.37 -2.79 40.27
CA ALA A 211 -6.11 -4.02 40.57
C ALA A 211 -5.26 -5.28 40.34
N ARG A 212 -4.46 -5.33 39.27
CA ARG A 212 -3.52 -6.43 39.02
C ARG A 212 -2.43 -6.50 40.10
N GLU A 213 -1.83 -5.36 40.45
CA GLU A 213 -0.83 -5.28 41.51
C GLU A 213 -1.41 -5.70 42.88
N ALA A 214 -2.64 -5.30 43.19
CA ALA A 214 -3.32 -5.71 44.41
C ALA A 214 -3.65 -7.22 44.44
N ALA A 215 -4.11 -7.77 43.32
CA ALA A 215 -4.38 -9.21 43.19
C ALA A 215 -3.10 -10.05 43.31
N GLU A 216 -1.98 -9.57 42.75
CA GLU A 216 -0.67 -10.21 42.87
C GLU A 216 -0.16 -10.19 44.31
N LYS A 217 -0.28 -9.04 45.00
CA LYS A 217 0.06 -8.94 46.44
C LYS A 217 -0.80 -9.86 47.30
N ALA A 218 -2.11 -9.92 47.05
CA ALA A 218 -3.02 -10.79 47.79
C ALA A 218 -2.68 -12.28 47.60
N ARG A 219 -2.31 -12.69 46.37
CA ARG A 219 -1.81 -14.05 46.10
C ARG A 219 -0.52 -14.33 46.87
N ALA A 220 0.44 -13.41 46.85
CA ALA A 220 1.71 -13.58 47.55
C ALA A 220 1.53 -13.70 49.08
N GLU A 221 0.61 -12.92 49.67
CA GLU A 221 0.27 -13.02 51.10
C GLU A 221 -0.43 -14.34 51.46
N ALA A 222 -1.36 -14.79 50.61
CA ALA A 222 -2.03 -16.07 50.80
C ALA A 222 -1.04 -17.24 50.74
N GLU A 223 -0.08 -17.19 49.82
CA GLU A 223 0.97 -18.20 49.69
C GLU A 223 1.92 -18.20 50.90
N LYS A 224 2.27 -17.01 51.42
CA LYS A 224 3.04 -16.86 52.67
C LYS A 224 2.29 -17.44 53.87
N LYS A 225 0.99 -17.16 54.01
CA LYS A 225 0.16 -17.72 55.10
C LYS A 225 0.01 -19.23 54.99
N ALA A 226 -0.15 -19.77 53.79
CA ALA A 226 -0.23 -21.21 53.56
C ALA A 226 1.08 -21.92 53.94
N LYS A 227 2.24 -21.35 53.58
CA LYS A 227 3.56 -21.90 53.97
C LYS A 227 3.77 -21.82 55.49
N ALA A 228 3.42 -20.71 56.13
CA ALA A 228 3.53 -20.56 57.59
C ALA A 228 2.58 -21.49 58.39
N ALA A 229 1.43 -21.86 57.81
CA ALA A 229 0.51 -22.83 58.41
C ALA A 229 0.99 -24.28 58.25
N ALA A 230 1.76 -24.57 57.20
CA ALA A 230 2.35 -25.89 56.96
C ALA A 230 3.56 -26.17 57.86
N GLU A 231 4.34 -25.16 58.25
CA GLU A 231 5.48 -25.31 59.19
C GLU A 231 5.06 -25.43 60.67
N LYS A 232 3.79 -25.18 61.00
CA LYS A 232 3.25 -25.30 62.37
C LYS A 232 2.54 -26.65 62.64
N LYS A 233 2.57 -27.58 61.70
CA LYS A 233 2.03 -28.95 61.81
C LYS A 233 3.15 -29.96 61.80
#